data_AF-A0A0C2G804-F1
#
_entry.id   AF-A0A0C2G804-F1
#
_cell.length_a   1.000
_cell.length_b   1.000
_cell.length_c   1.000
_cell.angle_alpha   90.00
_cell.angle_beta   90.00
_cell.angle_gamma   90.00
#
_symmetry.space_group_name_H-M   'P 1'
#
loop_
_entity.id
_entity.type
_entity.pdbx_description
1 polymer ?
#
loop_
_entity_poly.entity_id
_entity_poly.type
_entity_poly.pdbx_seq_one_letter_code
_entity_poly.pdbx_strand_id
1 'polypeptide(L)'
;MYVEAKVNQRPVSFLLDTGSDMTLLNENVWRSMGAPKLEKTNVVVKNASGSSVKIHGKLWCEFEIKGSRSEGYAYVTPHNSLLGLEWIQKNKNMSYYMRMMVAEVKADQNGNVAIEEVVP
;
A
#
# COMPACT_ATOMS: atom_id res chain seq x y z
N MET A 1 8.86 5.80 -1.04
CA MET A 1 9.36 4.88 0.01
C MET A 1 9.13 3.45 -0.44
N TYR A 2 10.05 2.53 -0.17
CA TYR A 2 9.89 1.12 -0.51
C TYR A 2 9.52 0.28 0.72
N VAL A 3 8.76 -0.79 0.51
CA VAL A 3 8.41 -1.80 1.50
C VAL A 3 8.84 -3.16 0.97
N GLU A 4 9.71 -3.83 1.71
CA GLU A 4 10.09 -5.21 1.42
C GLU A 4 8.98 -6.16 1.87
N ALA A 5 8.59 -7.04 0.96
CA ALA A 5 7.61 -8.09 1.19
C ALA A 5 8.12 -9.42 0.63
N LYS A 6 7.45 -10.51 0.99
CA LYS A 6 7.54 -11.77 0.28
C LYS A 6 6.20 -12.02 -0.40
N VAL A 7 6.20 -12.45 -1.65
CA VAL A 7 5.00 -12.89 -2.38
C VAL A 7 5.27 -14.30 -2.89
N ASN A 8 4.47 -15.28 -2.47
CA ASN A 8 4.72 -16.70 -2.72
C ASN A 8 6.19 -17.10 -2.42
N GLN A 9 6.68 -16.69 -1.24
CA GLN A 9 8.06 -16.92 -0.76
C GLN A 9 9.18 -16.23 -1.57
N ARG A 10 8.85 -15.38 -2.55
CA ARG A 10 9.81 -14.60 -3.34
C ARG A 10 9.92 -13.17 -2.79
N PRO A 11 11.13 -12.66 -2.51
CA PRO A 11 11.31 -11.26 -2.10
C PRO A 11 10.86 -10.30 -3.19
N VAL A 12 10.09 -9.28 -2.82
CA VAL A 12 9.62 -8.22 -3.71
C VAL A 12 9.71 -6.88 -2.99
N SER A 13 10.36 -5.92 -3.63
CA SER A 13 10.36 -4.53 -3.19
C SER A 13 9.20 -3.78 -3.85
N PHE A 14 8.28 -3.27 -3.03
CA PHE A 14 7.13 -2.49 -3.51
C PHE A 14 7.33 -1.01 -3.22
N LEU A 15 6.95 -0.14 -4.16
CA LEU A 15 6.69 1.25 -3.83
C LEU A 15 5.46 1.32 -2.93
N LEU A 16 5.58 1.94 -1.75
CA LEU A 16 4.41 2.22 -0.93
C LEU A 16 3.55 3.27 -1.63
N ASP A 17 2.32 2.90 -1.98
CA ASP A 17 1.39 3.79 -2.67
C ASP A 17 0.02 3.80 -1.98
N THR A 18 -0.16 4.76 -1.08
CA THR A 18 -1.42 4.96 -0.35
C THR A 18 -2.52 5.56 -1.22
N GLY A 19 -2.20 6.02 -2.44
CA GLY A 19 -3.16 6.51 -3.41
C GLY A 19 -3.71 5.40 -4.33
N SER A 20 -3.18 4.18 -4.22
CA SER A 20 -3.66 3.03 -4.97
C SER A 20 -4.55 2.15 -4.11
N ASP A 21 -5.77 1.88 -4.58
CA ASP A 21 -6.70 0.94 -3.94
C ASP A 21 -6.25 -0.53 -4.08
N MET A 22 -5.31 -0.81 -4.99
CA MET A 22 -4.89 -2.18 -5.31
C MET A 22 -3.37 -2.33 -5.44
N THR A 23 -2.87 -3.52 -5.13
CA THR A 23 -1.47 -3.90 -5.27
C THR A 23 -1.17 -4.33 -6.69
N LEU A 24 -0.18 -3.69 -7.27
CA LEU A 24 0.33 -4.02 -8.59
C LEU A 24 1.65 -4.78 -8.46
N LEU A 25 1.80 -5.84 -9.24
CA LEU A 25 3.01 -6.66 -9.30
C LEU A 25 3.67 -6.50 -10.67
N ASN A 26 4.93 -6.09 -10.69
CA ASN A 26 5.68 -5.97 -11.93
C ASN A 26 5.82 -7.34 -12.63
N GLU A 27 5.66 -7.34 -13.95
CA GLU A 27 5.67 -8.56 -14.75
C GLU A 27 7.00 -9.33 -14.68
N ASN A 28 8.14 -8.65 -14.51
CA ASN A 28 9.44 -9.32 -14.42
C ASN A 28 9.57 -10.07 -13.10
N VAL A 29 9.01 -9.51 -12.02
CA VAL A 29 8.93 -10.18 -10.72
C VAL A 29 8.00 -11.39 -10.85
N TRP A 30 6.83 -11.25 -11.46
CA TRP A 30 5.93 -12.39 -11.73
C TRP A 30 6.60 -13.47 -12.59
N ARG A 31 7.35 -13.11 -13.63
CA ARG A 31 8.11 -14.05 -14.47
C ARG A 31 9.20 -14.79 -13.67
N SER A 32 9.90 -14.11 -12.76
CA SER A 32 10.90 -14.75 -11.90
C SER A 32 10.29 -15.74 -10.89
N MET A 33 8.98 -15.65 -10.63
CA MET A 33 8.22 -16.67 -9.90
C MET A 33 7.88 -17.92 -10.74
N GLY A 34 8.33 -17.99 -12.00
CA GLY A 34 7.97 -19.06 -12.93
C GLY A 34 6.69 -18.77 -13.72
N ALA A 35 6.28 -17.50 -13.79
CA ALA A 35 5.10 -17.06 -14.52
C ALA A 35 3.81 -17.87 -14.20
N PRO A 36 3.43 -18.00 -12.91
CA PRO A 36 2.24 -18.75 -12.52
C PRO A 36 1.00 -18.24 -13.26
N LYS A 37 0.09 -19.16 -13.59
CA LYS A 37 -1.11 -18.84 -14.38
C LYS A 37 -1.91 -17.71 -13.76
N LEU A 38 -2.18 -16.68 -14.55
CA LEU A 38 -3.01 -15.54 -14.14
C LEU A 38 -4.49 -15.84 -14.35
N GLU A 39 -5.31 -15.36 -13.42
CA GLU A 39 -6.75 -15.27 -13.60
C GLU A 39 -7.09 -14.06 -14.47
N LYS A 40 -8.10 -14.23 -15.33
CA LYS A 40 -8.66 -13.11 -16.09
C LYS A 40 -9.34 -12.13 -15.13
N THR A 41 -9.28 -10.85 -15.46
CA THR A 41 -9.93 -9.78 -14.72
C THR A 41 -10.56 -8.79 -15.69
N ASN A 42 -11.72 -8.26 -15.33
CA ASN A 42 -12.40 -7.18 -16.05
C ASN A 42 -12.16 -5.82 -15.38
N VAL A 43 -11.32 -5.78 -14.35
CA VAL A 43 -10.98 -4.54 -13.63
C VAL A 43 -10.17 -3.63 -14.54
N VAL A 44 -10.64 -2.39 -14.68
CA VAL A 44 -9.90 -1.32 -15.35
C VAL A 44 -9.18 -0.51 -14.29
N VAL A 45 -7.85 -0.54 -14.33
CA VAL A 45 -6.99 0.20 -13.40
C VAL A 45 -6.65 1.54 -14.02
N LYS A 46 -6.77 2.62 -13.25
CA LYS A 46 -6.42 3.98 -13.67
C LYS A 46 -5.31 4.52 -12.78
N ASN A 47 -4.40 5.28 -13.36
CA ASN A 47 -3.41 6.03 -12.59
C ASN A 47 -3.97 7.38 -12.14
N ALA A 48 -3.17 8.17 -11.42
CA ALA A 48 -3.58 9.47 -10.89
C ALA A 48 -3.98 10.51 -11.97
N SER A 49 -3.55 10.33 -13.24
CA SER A 49 -4.01 11.19 -14.35
C SER A 49 -5.29 10.69 -15.02
N GLY A 50 -5.90 9.61 -14.51
CA GLY A 50 -7.09 8.98 -15.07
C GLY A 50 -6.80 8.09 -16.28
N SER A 51 -5.54 7.94 -16.68
CA SER A 51 -5.13 7.10 -17.79
C SER A 51 -5.19 5.63 -17.41
N SER A 52 -5.58 4.76 -18.35
CA SER A 52 -5.65 3.33 -18.10
C SER A 52 -4.26 2.71 -17.96
N VAL A 53 -4.11 1.84 -16.97
CA VAL A 53 -2.90 1.06 -16.70
C VAL A 53 -3.08 -0.33 -17.29
N LYS A 54 -2.07 -0.82 -18.01
CA LYS A 54 -2.11 -2.16 -18.60
C LYS A 54 -2.02 -3.23 -17.50
N ILE A 55 -2.98 -4.16 -17.49
CA ILE A 55 -3.02 -5.32 -16.60
C ILE A 55 -3.04 -6.61 -17.43
N HIS A 56 -2.17 -7.56 -17.09
CA HIS A 56 -2.10 -8.87 -17.73
C HIS A 56 -3.10 -9.87 -17.15
N GLY A 57 -3.47 -9.68 -15.90
CA GLY A 57 -4.36 -10.55 -15.12
C GLY A 57 -4.14 -10.33 -13.64
N LYS A 58 -4.80 -11.14 -12.81
CA LYS A 58 -4.61 -11.14 -11.36
C LYS A 58 -4.05 -12.48 -10.89
N LEU A 59 -3.22 -12.45 -9.87
CA LEU A 59 -2.62 -13.62 -9.22
C LEU A 59 -3.12 -13.67 -7.77
N TRP A 60 -3.79 -14.76 -7.38
CA TRP A 60 -3.98 -15.03 -5.95
C TRP A 60 -2.66 -15.51 -5.35
N CYS A 61 -2.22 -14.89 -4.27
CA CYS A 61 -0.94 -15.21 -3.63
C CYS A 61 -0.99 -15.05 -2.11
N GLU A 62 -0.14 -15.83 -1.45
CA GLU A 62 0.29 -15.55 -0.07
C GLU A 62 1.34 -14.45 -0.11
N PHE A 63 1.23 -13.49 0.80
CA PHE A 63 2.23 -12.46 1.00
C PHE A 63 2.57 -12.24 2.46
N GLU A 64 3.79 -11.80 2.72
CA GLU A 64 4.30 -11.46 4.05
C GLU A 64 4.90 -10.06 4.01
N ILE A 65 4.39 -9.17 4.87
CA ILE A 65 4.90 -7.80 5.02
C ILE A 65 5.25 -7.59 6.49
N LYS A 66 6.50 -7.22 6.78
CA LYS A 66 7.00 -7.01 8.15
C LYS A 66 6.63 -8.15 9.13
N GLY A 67 6.76 -9.40 8.67
CA GLY A 67 6.46 -10.61 9.45
C GLY A 67 4.97 -10.96 9.58
N SER A 68 4.06 -10.14 9.04
CA SER A 68 2.62 -10.43 9.01
C SER A 68 2.27 -11.10 7.69
N ARG A 69 1.78 -12.34 7.75
CA ARG A 69 1.29 -13.10 6.59
C ARG A 69 -0.19 -12.85 6.32
N SER A 70 -0.55 -12.87 5.06
CA SER A 70 -1.93 -12.73 4.57
C SER A 70 -2.03 -13.25 3.13
N GLU A 71 -3.25 -13.32 2.61
CA GLU A 71 -3.51 -13.68 1.22
C GLU A 71 -4.31 -12.58 0.52
N GLY A 72 -4.16 -12.50 -0.80
CA GLY A 72 -4.90 -11.55 -1.63
C GLY A 72 -4.50 -11.62 -3.09
N TYR A 73 -5.17 -10.80 -3.89
CA TYR A 73 -4.81 -10.63 -5.30
C TYR A 73 -3.70 -9.60 -5.45
N ALA A 74 -2.74 -9.91 -6.32
CA ALA A 74 -1.84 -8.94 -6.95
C ALA A 74 -2.17 -8.83 -8.44
N TYR A 75 -2.20 -7.62 -8.99
CA TYR A 75 -2.51 -7.40 -10.41
C TYR A 75 -1.23 -7.22 -11.20
N VAL A 76 -0.99 -8.08 -12.18
CA VAL A 76 0.28 -8.10 -12.91
C VAL A 76 0.29 -7.02 -13.99
N THR A 77 1.33 -6.20 -14.00
CA THR A 77 1.46 -5.01 -14.86
C THR A 77 2.90 -4.87 -15.39
N PRO A 78 3.14 -4.24 -16.56
CA PRO A 78 4.51 -3.95 -17.01
C PRO A 78 5.20 -2.85 -16.19
N HIS A 79 4.44 -2.13 -15.34
CA HIS A 79 4.95 -1.02 -14.52
C HIS A 79 5.52 -1.51 -13.18
N ASN A 80 6.05 -0.57 -12.38
CA ASN A 80 6.62 -0.87 -11.06
C ASN A 80 5.62 -1.57 -10.13
N SER A 81 6.13 -2.40 -9.23
CA SER A 81 5.31 -2.99 -8.17
C SER A 81 4.88 -1.90 -7.18
N LEU A 82 3.56 -1.79 -6.94
CA LEU A 82 2.95 -0.82 -6.02
C LEU A 82 2.24 -1.58 -4.91
N LEU A 83 2.47 -1.21 -3.65
CA LEU A 83 1.75 -1.75 -2.51
C LEU A 83 0.54 -0.85 -2.22
N GLY A 84 -0.64 -1.34 -2.54
CA GLY A 84 -1.90 -0.61 -2.39
C GLY A 84 -2.52 -0.76 -1.00
N LEU A 85 -3.56 0.04 -0.76
CA LEU A 85 -4.28 0.11 0.51
C LEU A 85 -4.86 -1.24 0.96
N GLU A 86 -5.31 -2.08 0.03
CA GLU A 86 -5.95 -3.35 0.34
C GLU A 86 -4.99 -4.37 0.97
N TRP A 87 -3.69 -4.33 0.63
CA TRP A 87 -2.67 -5.11 1.33
C TRP A 87 -2.18 -4.41 2.59
N ILE A 88 -2.01 -3.07 2.55
CA ILE A 88 -1.61 -2.27 3.72
C ILE A 88 -2.58 -2.49 4.89
N GLN A 89 -3.88 -2.50 4.62
CA GLN A 89 -4.93 -2.66 5.63
C GLN A 89 -4.95 -4.05 6.27
N LYS A 90 -4.46 -5.09 5.57
CA LYS A 90 -4.33 -6.45 6.12
C LYS A 90 -3.19 -6.56 7.14
N ASN A 91 -2.20 -5.67 7.09
CA ASN A 91 -1.15 -5.60 8.10
C ASN A 91 -1.59 -4.69 9.27
N LYS A 92 -1.84 -5.27 10.45
CA LYS A 92 -2.33 -4.54 11.63
C LYS A 92 -1.47 -3.33 12.01
N ASN A 93 -0.14 -3.46 11.95
CA ASN A 93 0.78 -2.39 12.32
C ASN A 93 0.75 -1.26 11.30
N MET A 94 0.84 -1.58 10.00
CA MET A 94 0.76 -0.56 8.95
C MET A 94 -0.61 0.13 8.94
N SER A 95 -1.69 -0.64 9.12
CA SER A 95 -3.05 -0.11 9.27
C SER A 95 -3.18 0.83 10.47
N TYR A 96 -2.59 0.47 11.62
CA TYR A 96 -2.54 1.33 12.80
C TYR A 96 -1.81 2.65 12.52
N TYR A 97 -0.61 2.61 11.97
CA TYR A 97 0.15 3.82 11.67
C TYR A 97 -0.52 4.69 10.60
N MET A 98 -1.15 4.07 9.59
CA MET A 98 -1.94 4.82 8.60
C MET A 98 -3.09 5.58 9.26
N ARG A 99 -3.81 4.94 10.20
CA ARG A 99 -4.86 5.60 10.98
C ARG A 99 -4.32 6.74 11.84
N MET A 100 -3.14 6.58 12.43
CA MET A 100 -2.49 7.64 13.20
C MET A 100 -2.05 8.82 12.33
N MET A 101 -1.61 8.58 11.08
CA MET A 101 -1.21 9.63 10.14
C MET A 101 -2.39 10.47 9.65
N VAL A 102 -3.59 9.88 9.56
CA VAL A 102 -4.82 10.60 9.16
C VAL A 102 -5.65 11.06 10.35
N ALA A 103 -5.23 10.73 11.57
CA ALA A 103 -5.92 11.19 12.77
C ALA A 103 -5.83 12.72 12.84
N GLU A 104 -6.99 13.35 13.00
CA GLU A 104 -7.12 14.80 13.09
C GLU A 104 -6.30 15.34 14.27
N VAL A 105 -5.52 16.41 14.03
CA VAL A 105 -4.97 17.21 15.12
C VAL A 105 -6.14 17.96 15.73
N LYS A 106 -6.58 17.55 16.91
CA LYS A 106 -7.47 18.38 17.72
C LYS A 106 -6.67 19.64 18.07
N ALA A 107 -7.00 20.77 17.45
CA ALA A 107 -6.51 22.06 17.91
C ALA A 107 -7.06 22.28 19.31
N ASP A 108 -6.19 22.36 20.32
CA ASP A 108 -6.58 22.79 21.65
C ASP A 108 -7.14 24.21 21.54
N GLN A 109 -8.44 24.37 21.78
CA GLN A 109 -9.09 25.69 21.90
C GLN A 109 -8.81 26.34 23.26
N ASN A 110 -7.60 26.17 23.81
CA ASN A 110 -7.20 26.87 25.03
C ASN A 110 -6.37 28.09 24.68
N GLY A 111 -7.04 29.08 24.10
CA GLY A 111 -6.56 30.46 24.07
C GLY A 111 -6.66 31.11 25.45
N ASN A 112 -5.89 30.61 26.43
CA ASN A 112 -5.67 31.32 27.68
C ASN A 112 -4.27 31.94 27.65
N VAL A 113 -4.21 33.22 27.27
CA VAL A 113 -3.08 34.07 27.64
C VAL A 113 -3.29 34.45 29.10
N ALA A 114 -2.66 33.71 30.01
CA ALA A 114 -2.43 34.21 31.36
C ALA A 114 -1.16 35.07 31.32
N ILE A 115 -1.36 36.38 31.21
CA ILE A 115 -0.34 37.36 31.57
C ILE A 115 -0.32 37.43 33.10
N GLU A 116 0.65 36.77 33.73
CA GLU A 116 1.08 37.18 35.07
C GLU A 116 2.02 38.37 34.90
N GLU A 117 1.53 39.55 35.28
CA GLU A 117 2.33 40.75 35.44
C GLU A 117 3.40 40.48 36.50
N VAL A 118 4.67 40.54 36.08
CA VAL A 118 5.78 40.77 36.99
C VAL A 118 5.72 42.23 37.39
N VAL A 119 5.52 42.50 38.67
CA VAL A 119 5.77 43.82 39.27
C VAL A 119 6.53 43.60 40.59
N PRO A 120 7.39 44.54 40.98
CA PRO A 120 8.85 44.47 40.92
C PRO A 120 9.49 43.85 42.17
#